data_AF-A0A6M4MA75-F1
#
_entry.id   AF-A0A6M4MA75-F1
#
_cell.length_a   1.000
_cell.length_b   1.000
_cell.length_c   1.000
_cell.angle_alpha   90.00
_cell.angle_beta   90.00
_cell.angle_gamma   90.00
#
_symmetry.space_group_name_H-M   'P 1'
#
loop_
_entity.id
_entity.type
_entity.pdbx_description
1 polymer ?
#
loop_
_entity_poly.entity_id
_entity_poly.type
_entity_poly.pdbx_seq_one_letter_code
_entity_poly.pdbx_strand_id
1 'polypeptide(L)'
;MAVIYYAAMISHSGLIRIFPKLKSEGWNVKEFSIAQQISVLLNKINPVVRKMWETADKKDPLNFNKVTQSITNNLTKEGEGLKEVFESFLLEAEKDPNSLILVTDLEALHPYMRIGSIESGLQGKFNVPTVFLYPGVRTGKTRLKFLGFYPEDGNYRSLHVGG
;
A
#
# COMPACT_ATOMS: atom_id res chain seq x y z
N MET A 1 -18.57 -11.08 6.66
CA MET A 1 -17.70 -10.96 7.86
C MET A 1 -16.30 -10.68 7.36
N ALA A 2 -15.92 -9.40 7.19
CA ALA A 2 -14.60 -9.02 6.69
C ALA A 2 -13.61 -9.02 7.87
N VAL A 3 -12.74 -10.03 7.91
CA VAL A 3 -11.65 -10.07 8.89
C VAL A 3 -10.41 -9.50 8.21
N ILE A 4 -10.05 -8.26 8.55
CA ILE A 4 -8.75 -7.69 8.22
C ILE A 4 -7.73 -8.32 9.17
N TYR A 5 -6.87 -9.21 8.67
CA TYR A 5 -5.75 -9.74 9.45
C TYR A 5 -4.57 -8.77 9.38
N TYR A 6 -4.13 -8.33 10.56
CA TYR A 6 -3.04 -7.36 10.74
C TYR A 6 -1.66 -7.91 10.38
N ALA A 7 -0.85 -7.00 9.81
CA ALA A 7 0.62 -6.94 9.87
C ALA A 7 1.30 -8.28 10.14
N ALA A 8 1.26 -9.17 9.15
CA ALA A 8 2.11 -10.34 9.21
C ALA A 8 3.53 -9.88 8.82
N MET A 9 4.46 -9.88 9.78
CA MET A 9 5.89 -9.82 9.45
C MET A 9 6.26 -11.14 8.81
N ILE A 10 6.08 -11.22 7.49
CA ILE A 10 6.45 -12.38 6.72
C ILE A 10 7.74 -12.04 6.01
N SER A 11 8.83 -12.75 6.34
CA SER A 11 10.04 -12.69 5.52
C SER A 11 9.71 -13.11 4.09
N HIS A 12 10.49 -12.70 3.10
CA HIS A 12 10.32 -13.18 1.72
C HIS A 12 10.17 -14.72 1.62
N SER A 13 10.89 -15.46 2.45
CA SER A 13 10.78 -16.93 2.57
C SER A 13 9.47 -17.43 3.18
N GLY A 14 8.84 -16.67 4.08
CA GLY A 14 7.52 -16.98 4.62
C GLY A 14 6.39 -16.72 3.62
N LEU A 15 6.54 -15.75 2.71
CA LEU A 15 5.54 -15.45 1.69
C LEU A 15 5.41 -16.61 0.70
N ILE A 16 6.55 -17.17 0.29
CA ILE A 16 6.59 -18.35 -0.59
C ILE A 16 5.83 -19.54 0.02
N ARG A 17 5.74 -19.66 1.35
CA ARG A 17 4.99 -20.73 2.02
C ARG A 17 3.51 -20.44 2.23
N ILE A 18 3.12 -19.18 2.43
CA ILE A 18 1.71 -18.84 2.74
C ILE A 18 0.82 -18.91 1.50
N PHE A 19 1.34 -18.53 0.33
CA PHE A 19 0.57 -18.51 -0.92
C PHE A 19 0.05 -19.88 -1.34
N PRO A 20 0.89 -20.95 -1.43
CA PRO A 20 0.40 -22.28 -1.79
C PRO A 20 -0.59 -22.83 -0.76
N LYS A 21 -0.37 -22.53 0.53
CA LYS A 21 -1.25 -22.98 1.59
C LYS A 21 -2.65 -22.35 1.49
N LEU A 22 -2.73 -21.02 1.35
CA LEU A 22 -3.99 -20.32 1.17
C LEU A 22 -4.75 -20.81 -0.08
N LYS A 23 -4.03 -21.04 -1.19
CA LYS A 23 -4.63 -21.64 -2.40
C LYS A 23 -5.17 -23.05 -2.15
N SER A 24 -4.45 -23.88 -1.40
CA SER A 24 -4.93 -25.23 -1.06
C SER A 24 -6.15 -25.23 -0.14
N GLU A 25 -6.35 -24.15 0.62
CA GLU A 25 -7.52 -23.92 1.47
C GLU A 25 -8.70 -23.29 0.71
N GLY A 26 -8.59 -23.12 -0.61
CA GLY A 26 -9.65 -22.60 -1.47
C GLY A 26 -9.67 -21.08 -1.66
N TRP A 27 -8.69 -20.35 -1.11
CA TRP A 27 -8.61 -18.90 -1.29
C TRP A 27 -8.03 -18.53 -2.66
N ASN A 28 -8.68 -17.57 -3.32
CA ASN A 28 -8.15 -16.88 -4.48
C ASN A 28 -7.34 -15.66 -4.01
N VAL A 29 -6.04 -15.89 -3.78
CA VAL A 29 -5.13 -14.84 -3.30
C VAL A 29 -4.81 -13.86 -4.43
N LYS A 30 -5.18 -12.59 -4.23
CA LYS A 30 -4.89 -11.46 -5.12
C LYS A 30 -3.82 -10.56 -4.49
N GLU A 31 -2.75 -10.31 -5.20
CA GLU A 31 -1.67 -9.42 -4.74
C GLU A 31 -1.92 -7.98 -5.20
N PHE A 32 -1.72 -7.04 -4.28
CA PHE A 32 -1.71 -5.60 -4.53
C PHE A 32 -0.35 -5.01 -4.11
N SER A 33 0.62 -5.02 -5.02
CA SER A 33 1.94 -4.40 -4.80
C SER A 33 1.86 -2.89 -4.93
N ILE A 34 2.18 -2.18 -3.85
CA ILE A 34 2.21 -0.70 -3.86
C ILE A 34 3.28 -0.17 -4.82
N ALA A 35 4.47 -0.77 -4.83
CA ALA A 35 5.54 -0.38 -5.73
C ALA A 35 5.09 -0.45 -7.21
N GLN A 36 4.40 -1.52 -7.58
CA GLN A 36 3.86 -1.69 -8.92
C GLN A 36 2.79 -0.64 -9.24
N GLN A 37 1.85 -0.36 -8.32
CA GLN A 37 0.82 0.64 -8.56
C GLN A 37 1.39 2.05 -8.68
N ILE A 38 2.38 2.41 -7.86
CA ILE A 38 3.11 3.69 -7.99
C ILE A 38 3.76 3.78 -9.37
N SER A 39 4.45 2.72 -9.83
CA SER A 39 5.07 2.69 -11.15
C SER A 39 4.05 2.90 -12.28
N VAL A 40 2.90 2.22 -12.20
CA VAL A 40 1.80 2.37 -13.16
C VAL A 40 1.28 3.81 -13.18
N LEU A 41 1.05 4.43 -12.01
CA LEU A 41 0.59 5.81 -11.91
C LEU A 41 1.61 6.79 -12.50
N LEU A 42 2.90 6.63 -12.18
CA LEU A 42 3.95 7.49 -12.71
C LEU A 42 4.14 7.33 -14.23
N ASN A 43 3.91 6.13 -14.78
CA ASN A 43 3.97 5.89 -16.22
C ASN A 43 2.75 6.43 -16.99
N LYS A 44 1.63 6.73 -16.31
CA LYS A 44 0.47 7.40 -16.90
C LYS A 44 0.65 8.92 -17.01
N ILE A 45 1.65 9.49 -16.34
CA ILE A 45 1.94 10.92 -16.41
C ILE A 45 2.23 11.32 -17.86
N ASN A 46 1.65 12.42 -18.31
CA ASN A 46 1.86 12.95 -19.65
C ASN A 46 3.38 13.09 -19.93
N PRO A 47 3.90 12.58 -21.06
CA PRO A 47 5.32 12.64 -21.39
C PRO A 47 5.92 14.05 -21.35
N VAL A 48 5.13 15.09 -21.65
CA VAL A 48 5.55 16.49 -21.55
C VAL A 48 5.82 16.89 -20.11
N VAL A 49 4.92 16.54 -19.18
CA VAL A 49 5.08 16.80 -17.75
C VAL A 49 6.28 16.03 -17.20
N ARG A 50 6.44 14.76 -17.61
CA ARG A 50 7.60 13.94 -17.24
C ARG A 50 8.91 14.58 -17.70
N LYS A 51 8.98 15.06 -18.94
CA LYS A 51 10.16 15.77 -19.47
C LYS A 51 10.43 17.08 -18.73
N MET A 52 9.40 17.81 -18.32
CA MET A 52 9.54 19.00 -17.47
C MET A 52 10.15 18.65 -16.11
N TRP A 53 9.70 17.56 -15.49
CA TRP A 53 10.27 17.08 -14.23
C TRP A 53 11.72 16.65 -14.40
N GLU A 54 12.05 15.88 -15.44
CA GLU A 54 13.43 15.49 -15.76
C GLU A 54 14.34 16.69 -15.99
N THR A 55 13.82 17.75 -16.64
CA THR A 55 14.57 18.99 -16.87
C THR A 55 14.77 19.78 -15.57
N ALA A 56 13.74 19.84 -14.72
CA ALA A 56 13.81 20.49 -13.42
C ALA A 56 14.76 19.75 -12.47
N ASP A 57 14.74 18.43 -12.49
CA ASP A 57 15.60 17.55 -11.70
C ASP A 57 17.06 17.67 -12.14
N LYS A 58 17.33 17.69 -13.46
CA LYS A 58 18.68 17.98 -13.99
C LYS A 58 19.21 19.36 -13.57
N LYS A 59 18.33 20.35 -13.41
CA LYS A 59 18.70 21.72 -13.04
C LYS A 59 19.05 21.83 -11.55
N ASP A 60 18.44 21.00 -10.70
CA ASP A 60 18.62 21.02 -9.25
C ASP A 60 18.52 19.59 -8.66
N PRO A 61 19.52 18.72 -8.94
CA PRO A 61 19.44 17.27 -8.69
C PRO A 61 19.45 16.88 -7.21
N LEU A 62 19.70 17.83 -6.31
CA LEU A 62 19.69 17.62 -4.86
C LEU A 62 18.36 18.08 -4.23
N ASN A 63 17.42 18.56 -5.02
CA ASN A 63 16.12 19.05 -4.53
C ASN A 63 15.11 17.92 -4.35
N PHE A 64 15.45 16.97 -3.48
CA PHE A 64 14.62 15.80 -3.17
C PHE A 64 13.21 16.18 -2.70
N ASN A 65 13.06 17.32 -2.03
CA ASN A 65 11.76 17.81 -1.55
C ASN A 65 10.81 18.12 -2.70
N LYS A 66 11.28 18.81 -3.74
CA LYS A 66 10.45 19.17 -4.89
C LYS A 66 10.04 17.95 -5.72
N VAL A 67 10.96 17.01 -5.90
CA VAL A 67 10.68 15.73 -6.57
C VAL A 67 9.66 14.92 -5.78
N THR A 68 9.90 14.77 -4.48
CA THR A 68 8.99 14.06 -3.56
C THR A 68 7.60 14.67 -3.59
N GLN A 69 7.47 16.00 -3.48
CA GLN A 69 6.18 16.68 -3.51
C GLN A 69 5.44 16.45 -4.84
N SER A 70 6.16 16.47 -5.96
CA SER A 70 5.57 16.26 -7.29
C SER A 70 5.00 14.85 -7.43
N ILE A 71 5.72 13.85 -6.91
CA ILE A 71 5.25 12.46 -6.85
C ILE A 71 4.07 12.33 -5.89
N THR A 72 4.19 12.84 -4.66
CA THR A 72 3.11 12.83 -3.66
C THR A 72 1.82 13.41 -4.22
N ASN A 73 1.87 14.57 -4.88
CA ASN A 73 0.70 15.21 -5.49
C ASN A 73 0.01 14.32 -6.54
N ASN A 74 0.77 13.51 -7.29
CA ASN A 74 0.19 12.56 -8.24
C ASN A 74 -0.41 11.34 -7.53
N LEU A 75 0.25 10.82 -6.50
CA LEU A 75 -0.24 9.67 -5.73
C LEU A 75 -1.50 10.01 -4.93
N THR A 76 -1.67 11.26 -4.51
CA THR A 76 -2.84 11.74 -3.75
C THR A 76 -3.86 12.48 -4.62
N LYS A 77 -3.73 12.43 -5.95
CA LYS A 77 -4.66 13.12 -6.86
C LYS A 77 -6.06 12.53 -6.73
N GLU A 78 -7.05 13.36 -6.40
CA GLU A 78 -8.43 12.92 -6.30
C GLU A 78 -8.94 12.33 -7.63
N GLY A 79 -9.63 11.19 -7.55
CA GLY A 79 -10.20 10.50 -8.71
C GLY A 79 -9.24 9.59 -9.48
N GLU A 80 -7.94 9.75 -9.30
CA GLU A 80 -6.92 9.01 -10.09
C GLU A 80 -5.73 8.49 -9.26
N GLY A 81 -5.68 8.82 -7.98
CA GLY A 81 -4.57 8.52 -7.08
C GLY A 81 -4.54 7.06 -6.63
N LEU A 82 -3.57 6.76 -5.77
CA LEU A 82 -3.34 5.41 -5.27
C LEU A 82 -4.53 4.88 -4.45
N LYS A 83 -5.27 5.76 -3.77
CA LYS A 83 -6.49 5.42 -3.04
C LYS A 83 -7.57 4.90 -3.99
N GLU A 84 -7.83 5.61 -5.09
CA GLU A 84 -8.86 5.25 -6.08
C GLU A 84 -8.50 3.97 -6.84
N VAL A 85 -7.21 3.78 -7.14
CA VAL A 85 -6.71 2.51 -7.69
C VAL A 85 -6.97 1.35 -6.73
N PHE A 86 -6.72 1.55 -5.44
CA PHE A 86 -6.95 0.50 -4.45
C PHE A 86 -8.44 0.22 -4.21
N GLU A 87 -9.28 1.25 -4.17
CA GLU A 87 -10.75 1.10 -4.10
C GLU A 87 -11.27 0.27 -5.28
N SER A 88 -10.82 0.59 -6.49
CA SER A 88 -11.21 -0.16 -7.70
C SER A 88 -10.79 -1.62 -7.62
N PHE A 89 -9.60 -1.90 -7.08
CA PHE A 89 -9.11 -3.25 -6.86
C PHE A 89 -9.94 -4.01 -5.81
N LEU A 90 -10.34 -3.35 -4.73
CA LEU A 90 -11.23 -3.92 -3.71
C LEU A 90 -12.59 -4.30 -4.29
N LEU A 91 -13.20 -3.41 -5.08
CA LEU A 91 -14.49 -3.66 -5.74
C LEU A 91 -14.41 -4.81 -6.75
N GLU A 92 -13.31 -4.94 -7.47
CA GLU A 92 -13.10 -6.08 -8.38
C GLU A 92 -12.87 -7.38 -7.60
N ALA A 93 -12.18 -7.31 -6.46
CA ALA A 93 -11.97 -8.45 -5.59
C ALA A 93 -13.27 -8.97 -4.95
N GLU A 94 -14.17 -8.07 -4.58
CA GLU A 94 -15.45 -8.38 -3.93
C GLU A 94 -16.38 -9.27 -4.77
N LYS A 95 -16.22 -9.25 -6.10
CA LYS A 95 -16.98 -10.12 -7.02
C LYS A 95 -16.71 -11.61 -6.81
N ASP A 96 -15.61 -11.97 -6.16
CA ASP A 96 -15.24 -13.34 -5.87
C ASP A 96 -15.28 -13.58 -4.35
N PRO A 97 -16.22 -14.39 -3.84
CA PRO A 97 -16.40 -14.60 -2.40
C PRO A 97 -15.22 -15.30 -1.72
N ASN A 98 -14.34 -15.96 -2.50
CA ASN A 98 -13.14 -16.61 -2.00
C ASN A 98 -11.89 -15.74 -2.18
N SER A 99 -12.04 -14.46 -2.53
CA SER A 99 -10.91 -13.56 -2.68
C SER A 99 -10.26 -13.25 -1.32
N LEU A 100 -8.94 -13.21 -1.32
CA LEU A 100 -8.12 -12.70 -0.22
C LEU A 100 -7.06 -11.78 -0.81
N ILE A 101 -6.93 -10.58 -0.26
CA ILE A 101 -5.98 -9.58 -0.76
C ILE A 101 -4.73 -9.57 0.12
N LEU A 102 -3.57 -9.63 -0.52
CA LEU A 102 -2.29 -9.34 0.11
C LEU A 102 -1.74 -8.03 -0.43
N VAL A 103 -1.55 -7.05 0.45
CA VAL A 103 -0.93 -5.76 0.12
C VAL A 103 0.56 -5.85 0.43
N THR A 104 1.38 -5.72 -0.61
CA THR A 104 2.85 -5.90 -0.57
C THR A 104 3.58 -4.59 -0.87
N ASP A 105 4.88 -4.55 -0.56
CA ASP A 105 5.79 -3.43 -0.85
C ASP A 105 5.36 -2.07 -0.24
N LEU A 106 4.77 -2.08 0.95
CA LEU A 106 4.33 -0.85 1.63
C LEU A 106 5.45 0.17 1.87
N GLU A 107 6.72 -0.26 1.87
CA GLU A 107 7.89 0.61 1.97
C GLU A 107 7.98 1.58 0.80
N ALA A 108 7.39 1.25 -0.35
CA ALA A 108 7.36 2.13 -1.52
C ALA A 108 6.51 3.41 -1.30
N LEU A 109 5.69 3.45 -0.25
CA LEU A 109 5.01 4.68 0.17
C LEU A 109 5.99 5.71 0.73
N HIS A 110 7.14 5.28 1.24
CA HIS A 110 8.19 6.19 1.71
C HIS A 110 8.96 6.80 0.53
N PRO A 111 9.26 8.11 0.52
CA PRO A 111 8.94 9.11 1.55
C PRO A 111 7.62 9.87 1.32
N TYR A 112 6.80 9.44 0.35
CA TYR A 112 5.67 10.21 -0.16
C TYR A 112 4.49 10.33 0.81
N MET A 113 4.11 9.23 1.48
CA MET A 113 2.95 9.17 2.38
C MET A 113 3.01 7.96 3.32
N ARG A 114 2.04 7.85 4.23
CA ARG A 114 1.84 6.68 5.10
C ARG A 114 0.61 5.89 4.67
N ILE A 115 0.63 4.58 4.92
CA ILE A 115 -0.50 3.70 4.60
C ILE A 115 -1.81 4.13 5.30
N GLY A 116 -1.71 4.65 6.53
CA GLY A 116 -2.86 5.15 7.27
C GLY A 116 -3.67 6.22 6.54
N SER A 117 -3.03 7.05 5.71
CA SER A 117 -3.73 8.07 4.89
C SER A 117 -4.60 7.45 3.79
N ILE A 118 -4.17 6.30 3.25
CA ILE A 118 -4.95 5.55 2.26
C ILE A 118 -6.07 4.79 2.97
N GLU A 119 -5.75 4.10 4.08
CA GLU A 119 -6.72 3.35 4.88
C GLU A 119 -7.88 4.21 5.37
N SER A 120 -7.60 5.42 5.89
CA SER A 120 -8.65 6.34 6.34
C SER A 120 -9.60 6.72 5.20
N GLY A 121 -9.09 6.84 3.98
CA GLY A 121 -9.91 7.14 2.79
C GLY A 121 -10.72 5.96 2.28
N LEU A 122 -10.42 4.73 2.75
CA LEU A 122 -11.08 3.48 2.37
C LEU A 122 -11.88 2.87 3.52
N GLN A 123 -12.12 3.63 4.58
CA GLN A 123 -12.91 3.16 5.71
C GLN A 123 -14.30 2.70 5.25
N GLY A 124 -14.69 1.49 5.65
CA GLY A 124 -15.96 0.87 5.25
C GLY A 124 -15.98 0.29 3.82
N LYS A 125 -14.86 0.30 3.09
CA LYS A 125 -14.75 -0.28 1.73
C LYS A 125 -14.12 -1.66 1.69
N PHE A 126 -13.60 -2.16 2.82
CA PHE A 126 -12.97 -3.46 2.92
C PHE A 126 -14.01 -4.56 3.14
N ASN A 127 -14.64 -5.02 2.05
CA ASN A 127 -15.56 -6.15 2.07
C ASN A 127 -14.87 -7.51 1.86
N VAL A 128 -13.61 -7.48 1.42
CA VAL A 128 -12.76 -8.65 1.16
C VAL A 128 -11.69 -8.77 2.26
N PRO A 129 -11.39 -9.98 2.78
CA PRO A 129 -10.25 -10.19 3.67
C PRO A 129 -8.96 -9.62 3.07
N THR A 130 -8.39 -8.64 3.75
CA THR A 130 -7.21 -7.91 3.27
C THR A 130 -6.12 -7.96 4.33
N VAL A 131 -4.91 -8.30 3.91
CA VAL A 131 -3.74 -8.45 4.78
C VAL A 131 -2.62 -7.53 4.28
N PHE A 132 -2.18 -6.64 5.15
CA PHE A 132 -1.08 -5.72 4.88
C PHE A 132 0.25 -6.31 5.37
N LEU A 133 1.22 -6.46 4.47
CA LEU A 133 2.57 -6.90 4.81
C LEU A 133 3.39 -5.71 5.26
N TYR A 134 3.49 -5.53 6.57
CA TYR A 134 4.10 -4.34 7.13
C TYR A 134 5.63 -4.42 7.16
N PRO A 135 6.35 -3.48 6.52
CA PRO A 135 7.81 -3.45 6.47
C PRO A 135 8.31 -2.72 7.72
N GLY A 136 8.12 -3.35 8.87
CA GLY A 136 8.49 -2.76 10.15
C GLY A 136 9.16 -3.74 11.07
N VAL A 137 9.42 -3.29 12.29
CA VAL A 137 9.91 -4.14 13.37
C VAL A 137 8.94 -4.04 14.53
N ARG A 138 8.58 -5.19 15.11
CA ARG A 138 7.74 -5.23 16.31
C ARG A 138 8.53 -4.76 17.52
N THR A 139 8.00 -3.79 18.26
CA THR A 139 8.58 -3.31 19.52
C THR A 139 7.63 -3.55 20.68
N GLY A 140 8.10 -4.31 21.68
CA GLY A 140 7.26 -4.79 22.78
C GLY A 140 6.16 -5.75 22.30
N LYS A 141 5.00 -5.74 22.97
CA LYS A 141 3.92 -6.70 22.68
C LYS A 141 2.99 -6.26 21.54
N THR A 142 2.81 -4.96 21.30
CA THR A 142 1.74 -4.47 20.43
C THR A 142 2.13 -3.36 19.48
N ARG A 143 3.34 -2.80 19.58
CA ARG A 143 3.77 -1.65 18.77
C ARG A 143 4.59 -2.11 17.59
N LEU A 144 4.55 -1.33 16.52
CA LEU A 144 5.39 -1.53 15.35
C LEU A 144 6.14 -0.23 15.05
N LYS A 145 7.36 -0.35 14.51
CA LYS A 145 8.13 0.74 13.93
C LYS A 145 8.19 0.57 12.42
N PHE A 146 7.65 1.52 11.65
CA PHE A 146 7.77 1.52 10.19
C PHE A 146 9.25 1.61 9.80
N LEU A 147 9.70 0.72 8.90
CA LEU A 147 11.07 0.59 8.42
C LEU A 147 12.14 0.44 9.52
N GLY A 148 11.74 0.21 10.78
CA GLY A 148 12.63 0.11 11.93
C GLY A 148 13.21 1.44 12.47
N PHE A 149 13.15 2.54 11.71
CA PHE A 149 13.71 3.83 12.11
C PHE A 149 12.67 4.91 12.43
N TYR A 150 11.41 4.74 12.04
CA TYR A 150 10.36 5.66 12.49
C TYR A 150 10.02 5.44 13.97
N PRO A 151 9.51 6.48 14.66
CA PRO A 151 8.96 6.33 16.02
C PRO A 151 7.91 5.22 16.08
N GLU A 152 7.74 4.66 17.27
CA GLU A 152 6.72 3.64 17.49
C GLU A 152 5.33 4.19 17.16
N ASP A 153 4.58 3.41 16.37
CA ASP A 153 3.21 3.74 16.02
C ASP A 153 2.26 2.82 16.80
N GLY A 154 1.64 3.38 17.85
CA GLY A 154 0.63 2.68 18.65
C GLY A 154 -0.73 2.55 17.96
N ASN A 155 -0.98 3.36 16.93
CA ASN A 155 -2.22 3.43 16.18
C ASN A 155 -2.15 2.64 14.86
N TYR A 156 -1.16 1.77 14.70
CA TYR A 156 -1.11 0.85 13.56
C TYR A 156 -2.27 -0.16 13.52
N ARG A 157 -3.21 -0.07 14.47
CA ARG A 157 -4.47 -0.79 14.43
C ARG A 157 -5.52 0.02 13.66
N SER A 158 -5.72 -0.28 12.36
CA SER A 158 -6.88 0.17 11.60
C SER A 158 -8.18 -0.27 12.29
N LEU A 159 -8.94 0.68 12.85
CA LEU A 159 -10.26 0.47 13.47
C LEU A 159 -11.30 0.08 12.41
N HIS A 160 -11.19 -1.13 11.87
CA HIS A 160 -12.12 -1.69 10.87
C HIS A 160 -12.79 -2.96 11.39
N VAL A 161 -13.10 -2.99 12.70
CA VAL A 161 -13.96 -4.03 13.25
C VAL A 161 -15.39 -3.63 12.90
N GLY A 162 -16.06 -4.46 12.09
CA GLY A 162 -17.40 -4.20 11.59
C GLY A 162 -18.39 -3.83 12.70
N GLY A 163 -19.16 -2.78 12.42
CA GLY A 163 -20.49 -2.61 13.00
C GLY A 163 -21.49 -3.50 12.29
#